data_AF-A0A318R100-F1
#
_entry.id   AF-A0A318R100-F1
#
_cell.length_a   1.000
_cell.length_b   1.000
_cell.length_c   1.000
_cell.angle_alpha   90.00
_cell.angle_beta   90.00
_cell.angle_gamma   90.00
#
_symmetry.space_group_name_H-M   'P 1'
#
loop_
_entity.id
_entity.type
_entity.pdbx_description
1 polymer ?
#
loop_
_entity_poly.entity_id
_entity_poly.type
_entity_poly.pdbx_seq_one_letter_code
_entity_poly.pdbx_strand_id
1 'polypeptide(L)' 'MSSSTSQVITEYGKQNIFARETPPQLVENYTNYPKEAEKTNGRWAMVGMISLLGAYVSTGQIIPGIF' A
#
# COMPACT_ATOMS: atom_id res chain seq x y z
N MET A 1 -16.44 -5.60 -21.74
CA MET A 1 -17.34 -4.45 -21.60
C MET A 1 -17.16 -3.54 -22.80
N SER A 2 -18.21 -3.39 -23.62
CA SER A 2 -18.19 -2.52 -24.81
C SER A 2 -18.28 -1.07 -24.34
N SER A 3 -17.23 -0.28 -24.57
CA SER A 3 -17.23 1.17 -24.31
C SER A 3 -18.10 1.85 -25.36
N SER A 4 -19.29 2.32 -24.98
CA SER A 4 -20.18 3.04 -25.91
C SER A 4 -19.49 4.33 -26.33
N THR A 5 -19.21 4.44 -27.63
CA THR A 5 -18.62 5.64 -28.22
C THR A 5 -19.79 6.55 -28.59
N SER A 6 -19.93 7.68 -27.89
CA SER A 6 -20.92 8.71 -28.21
C SER A 6 -20.54 9.38 -29.53
N GLN A 7 -21.21 9.00 -30.61
CA GLN A 7 -21.05 9.61 -31.92
C GLN A 7 -22.01 10.80 -32.01
N VAL A 8 -21.52 12.02 -31.83
CA VAL A 8 -22.32 13.24 -32.07
C VAL A 8 -22.09 13.65 -33.52
N ILE A 9 -23.10 13.42 -34.35
CA ILE A 9 -23.14 13.89 -35.75
C ILE A 9 -23.57 15.35 -35.79
N THR A 10 -22.73 16.20 -36.37
CA THR A 10 -23.07 17.60 -36.64
C THR A 10 -24.11 17.68 -37.77
N GLU A 11 -24.83 18.79 -37.83
CA GLU A 11 -25.83 19.13 -38.86
C GLU A 11 -25.35 18.99 -40.32
N TYR A 12 -24.02 18.96 -40.56
CA TYR A 12 -23.40 18.71 -41.87
C TYR A 12 -22.86 17.28 -42.06
N GLY A 13 -23.25 16.32 -41.22
CA GLY A 13 -22.85 14.91 -41.32
C GLY A 13 -21.39 14.63 -40.95
N LYS A 14 -20.68 15.59 -40.34
CA LYS A 14 -19.32 15.39 -39.84
C LYS A 14 -19.36 14.81 -38.43
N GLN A 15 -18.57 13.77 -38.18
CA GLN A 15 -18.40 13.18 -36.85
C GLN A 15 -17.21 13.84 -36.15
N ASN A 16 -17.47 14.51 -35.02
CA ASN A 16 -16.41 15.09 -34.20
C ASN A 16 -15.85 14.02 -33.24
N ILE A 17 -14.52 13.93 -33.17
CA ILE A 17 -13.83 13.11 -32.15
C ILE A 17 -13.57 14.04 -30.97
N PHE A 18 -14.18 13.74 -29.82
CA PHE A 18 -13.94 14.45 -28.57
C PHE A 18 -12.89 13.71 -27.73
N ALA A 19 -12.08 14.47 -26.99
CA ALA A 19 -11.13 13.87 -26.05
C ALA A 19 -11.89 13.05 -25.01
N ARG A 20 -11.50 11.78 -24.85
CA ARG A 20 -12.04 10.88 -23.83
C ARG A 20 -10.98 10.67 -22.78
N GLU A 21 -11.28 11.06 -21.56
CA GLU A 21 -10.43 10.75 -20.41
C GLU A 21 -10.38 9.24 -20.17
N THR A 22 -9.23 8.75 -19.70
CA THR A 22 -9.09 7.36 -19.28
C THR A 22 -9.88 7.14 -17.99
N PRO A 23 -10.73 6.10 -17.90
CA PRO A 23 -11.46 5.83 -16.66
C PRO A 23 -10.47 5.51 -15.53
N PRO A 24 -10.66 6.06 -14.32
CA PRO A 24 -9.82 5.74 -13.17
C PRO A 24 -9.94 4.24 -12.84
N GLN A 25 -8.80 3.56 -12.71
CA GLN A 25 -8.78 2.17 -12.27
C GLN A 25 -8.65 2.12 -10.74
N LEU A 26 -9.54 1.36 -10.10
CA LEU A 26 -9.46 1.10 -8.67
C LEU A 26 -8.37 0.06 -8.43
N VAL A 27 -7.31 0.44 -7.73
CA VAL A 27 -6.33 -0.51 -7.21
C VAL A 27 -6.88 -1.03 -5.88
N GLU A 28 -7.55 -2.19 -5.91
CA GLU A 28 -8.25 -2.73 -4.73
C GLU A 28 -7.32 -3.00 -3.53
N ASN A 29 -6.03 -3.25 -3.79
CA ASN A 29 -5.04 -3.56 -2.75
C ASN A 29 -3.99 -2.46 -2.59
N TYR A 30 -4.42 -1.19 -2.60
CA TYR A 30 -3.52 -0.08 -2.32
C TYR A 30 -3.25 0.03 -0.81
N THR A 31 -2.16 -0.60 -0.36
CA THR A 31 -1.67 -0.42 1.02
C THR A 31 -0.86 0.86 1.11
N ASN A 32 -1.30 1.78 1.97
CA ASN A 32 -0.62 3.07 2.17
C ASN A 32 0.78 2.84 2.79
N TYR A 33 1.84 3.23 2.07
CA TYR A 33 3.25 3.04 2.46
C TYR A 33 3.58 3.39 3.93
N PRO A 34 3.23 4.58 4.47
CA PRO A 34 3.50 4.93 5.87
C PRO A 34 2.82 3.99 6.87
N LYS A 35 1.60 3.51 6.58
CA LYS A 35 0.87 2.63 7.49
C LYS A 35 1.49 1.24 7.60
N GLU A 36 2.04 0.73 6.50
CA GLU A 36 2.77 -0.54 6.50
C GLU A 36 4.17 -0.39 7.16
N ALA A 37 4.83 0.75 6.97
CA ALA A 37 6.06 1.07 7.68
C ALA A 37 5.86 1.12 9.21
N GLU A 38 4.79 1.74 9.70
CA GLU A 38 4.45 1.75 11.13
C GLU A 38 4.18 0.34 11.68
N LYS A 39 3.39 -0.47 10.96
CA LYS A 39 3.09 -1.85 11.37
C LYS A 39 4.35 -2.72 11.44
N THR A 40 5.23 -2.60 10.45
CA THR A 40 6.47 -3.39 10.40
C THR A 40 7.40 -2.99 11.53
N ASN A 41 7.60 -1.68 11.75
CA ASN A 41 8.39 -1.17 12.89
C ASN A 41 7.82 -1.61 14.24
N GLY A 42 6.48 -1.58 14.41
CA GLY A 42 5.82 -2.05 15.63
C GLY A 42 6.06 -3.54 15.90
N ARG A 43 6.03 -4.39 14.87
CA ARG A 43 6.33 -5.83 15.00
C ARG A 43 7.77 -6.07 15.43
N TRP A 44 8.73 -5.39 14.81
CA TRP A 44 10.14 -5.49 15.18
C TRP A 44 10.39 -5.05 16.63
N ALA A 45 9.73 -3.98 17.09
CA ALA A 45 9.80 -3.53 18.47
C ALA A 45 9.26 -4.57 19.47
N MET A 46 8.13 -5.22 19.16
CA MET A 46 7.58 -6.28 20.02
C MET A 46 8.51 -7.49 20.12
N VAL A 47 9.13 -7.90 19.00
CA VAL A 47 10.12 -8.98 19.00
C VAL A 47 11.34 -8.59 19.85
N GLY A 48 11.83 -7.36 19.74
CA GLY A 48 12.94 -6.85 20.55
C GLY A 48 12.63 -6.84 22.05
N MET A 49 11.41 -6.50 22.44
CA MET A 49 11.00 -6.54 23.85
C MET A 49 10.95 -7.98 24.39
N ILE A 50 10.34 -8.90 23.63
CA ILE A 50 10.23 -10.31 24.03
C ILE A 50 11.60 -10.97 24.08
N SER A 51 12.49 -10.67 23.14
CA SER A 51 13.85 -11.20 23.14
C SER A 51 14.66 -10.70 24.33
N LEU A 52 14.48 -9.44 24.75
CA LEU A 52 15.12 -8.89 25.95
C LEU A 52 14.65 -9.61 27.22
N LEU A 53 13.34 -9.84 27.35
CA LEU A 53 12.79 -10.64 28.46
C LEU A 53 13.32 -12.08 28.42
N GLY A 54 13.34 -12.70 27.24
CA GLY A 54 13.88 -14.04 27.05
C GLY A 54 15.38 -14.15 27.39
N ALA A 55 16.16 -13.13 27.03
CA ALA A 55 17.59 -13.05 27.35
C ALA A 55 17.81 -12.97 28.86
N TYR A 56 17.04 -12.14 29.57
CA TYR A 56 17.10 -12.05 31.02
C TYR A 56 16.72 -13.37 31.71
N VAL A 57 15.65 -14.03 31.26
CA VAL A 57 15.21 -15.33 31.84
C VAL A 57 16.22 -16.45 31.56
N SER A 58 16.83 -16.48 30.38
CA SER A 58 17.74 -17.56 29.98
C SER A 58 19.19 -17.40 30.47
N THR A 59 19.71 -16.17 30.51
CA THR A 59 21.12 -15.88 30.82
C THR A 59 21.33 -15.07 32.10
N GLY A 60 20.26 -14.56 32.72
CA GLY A 60 20.33 -13.65 33.87
C GLY A 60 20.82 -12.24 33.52
N GLN A 61 21.14 -11.98 32.25
CA GLN A 61 21.67 -10.71 31.75
C GLN A 61 20.69 -10.10 30.74
N ILE A 62 20.43 -8.81 30.88
CA ILE A 62 19.59 -8.06 29.94
C ILE A 62 20.30 -7.92 28.58
N ILE A 63 21.64 -7.84 28.59
CA ILE A 63 22.46 -7.87 27.38
C ILE A 63 23.57 -8.92 27.58
N PRO A 64 23.46 -10.10 26.96
CA PRO A 64 24.48 -11.12 27.08
C PRO A 64 25.77 -10.68 26.36
N GLY A 65 26.90 -10.68 27.07
CA GLY A 65 28.23 -10.47 26.48
C GLY A 65 28.72 -9.02 26.40
N ILE A 66 28.05 -8.04 27.03
CA ILE A 66 28.61 -6.72 27.32
C ILE A 66 29.08 -6.74 28.78
N PHE A 67 30.40 -6.71 28.99
CA PHE A 67 31.07 -6.71 30.29
C PHE A 67 31.43 -5.28 30.71
#